data_AF-A0A1M4EIR6-F1
#
_entry.id   AF-A0A1M4EIR6-F1
#
_cell.length_a   1.000
_cell.length_b   1.000
_cell.length_c   1.000
_cell.angle_alpha   90.00
_cell.angle_beta   90.00
_cell.angle_gamma   90.00
#
_symmetry.space_group_name_H-M   'P 1'
#
loop_
_entity.id
_entity.type
_entity.pdbx_description
1 polymer ?
#
loop_
_entity_poly.entity_id
_entity_poly.type
_entity_poly.pdbx_seq_one_letter_code
_entity_poly.pdbx_strand_id
1 'polypeptide(L)'
;MFSGCVQEIGRIESAEGERIVLRARKSVAEVRAGGSLAVAGVRVTVEEIDDGAVVATVTGETRRRTTFDELTAGQEVNVEVPLAVGDRLDGHLVQGYVDAVGKVVAVEEQGAGLRVWIRPPARFVPRVIAKGSIAVDGVSLTVAEVVRDRFSVVLIPATTASTTLGSVAVGQRVNLESDLVGRLVSARPAAAAADVARAVSALGWAGHIAGRAGVDKAIAQIAAGGAVLVWDPDRETEGDVIFAGAALRPAAFTFMLTQCCGHPTVPCAGEVLERLEIAPMPGEGDRHGTRPHVPVDLAEGTGTGVSAAERAATVRRLAHPEARPGDFLRPGHVFPLMARPGLLGERGGHTEATVALCVAAGLPAVGVCCEIMKPDGVMAGVADLEASALRWGLPLIDVRDLRTWL
;
A
#
# COMPACT_ATOMS: atom_id res chain seq x y z
N MET A 1 -4.42 12.99 -7.17
CA MET A 1 -4.18 12.84 -5.71
C MET A 1 -2.81 13.41 -5.43
N PHE A 2 -2.62 13.96 -4.25
CA PHE A 2 -1.34 14.48 -3.79
C PHE A 2 -1.03 13.87 -2.41
N SER A 3 0.16 14.11 -1.90
CA SER A 3 0.65 13.61 -0.61
C SER A 3 0.81 14.69 0.46
N GLY A 4 0.76 15.96 0.05
CA GLY A 4 1.10 17.10 0.86
C GLY A 4 2.61 17.27 1.10
N CYS A 5 3.44 16.53 0.35
CA CYS A 5 4.88 16.75 0.31
C CYS A 5 5.19 17.81 -0.75
N VAL A 6 5.34 19.05 -0.30
CA VAL A 6 5.66 20.20 -1.16
C VAL A 6 6.99 19.97 -1.88
N GLN A 7 6.98 20.11 -3.20
CA GLN A 7 8.15 19.91 -4.05
C GLN A 7 8.91 21.22 -4.27
N GLU A 8 8.19 22.33 -4.35
CA GLU A 8 8.80 23.66 -4.42
C GLU A 8 7.89 24.76 -3.89
N ILE A 9 8.52 25.88 -3.53
CA ILE A 9 7.83 27.15 -3.32
C ILE A 9 7.78 27.87 -4.66
N GLY A 10 6.57 28.00 -5.21
CA GLY A 10 6.30 28.76 -6.43
C GLY A 10 5.93 30.21 -6.13
N ARG A 11 5.79 31.01 -7.19
CA ARG A 11 5.44 32.44 -7.09
C ARG A 11 4.31 32.80 -8.04
N ILE A 12 3.28 33.47 -7.53
CA ILE A 12 2.20 34.01 -8.35
C ILE A 12 2.72 35.20 -9.13
N GLU A 13 2.69 35.15 -10.46
CA GLU A 13 3.06 36.26 -11.33
C GLU A 13 1.89 37.21 -11.56
N SER A 14 0.68 36.66 -11.71
CA SER A 14 -0.56 37.42 -11.78
C SER A 14 -1.74 36.62 -11.24
N ALA A 15 -2.75 37.33 -10.74
CA ALA A 15 -3.98 36.75 -10.23
C ALA A 15 -5.16 37.69 -10.56
N GLU A 16 -5.52 37.76 -11.84
CA GLU A 16 -6.50 38.71 -12.37
C GLU A 16 -7.78 38.00 -12.82
N GLY A 17 -8.95 38.51 -12.40
CA GLY A 17 -10.24 37.95 -12.79
C GLY A 17 -10.37 36.47 -12.38
N GLU A 18 -10.55 35.58 -13.35
CA GLU A 18 -10.58 34.13 -13.10
C GLU A 18 -9.25 33.45 -13.44
N ARG A 19 -8.19 34.18 -13.82
CA ARG A 19 -6.92 33.60 -14.27
C ARG A 19 -5.82 33.82 -13.25
N ILE A 20 -5.03 32.79 -12.99
CA ILE A 20 -3.77 32.89 -12.24
C ILE A 20 -2.61 32.43 -13.12
N VAL A 21 -1.46 33.07 -12.95
CA VAL A 21 -0.19 32.66 -13.53
C VAL A 21 0.76 32.33 -12.39
N LEU A 22 1.27 31.10 -12.36
CA LEU A 22 2.14 30.59 -11.31
C LEU A 22 3.47 30.17 -11.92
N ARG A 23 4.58 30.77 -11.45
CA ARG A 23 5.93 30.30 -11.77
C ARG A 23 6.39 29.27 -10.75
N ALA A 24 6.75 28.09 -11.24
CA ALA A 24 7.11 26.94 -10.43
C ALA A 24 7.96 25.99 -11.30
N ARG A 25 9.26 26.30 -11.49
CA ARG A 25 10.05 25.70 -12.58
C ARG A 25 10.21 24.18 -12.46
N LYS A 26 10.38 23.63 -11.25
CA LYS A 26 10.60 22.19 -11.06
C LYS A 26 9.29 21.43 -11.27
N SER A 27 8.22 21.86 -10.62
CA SER A 27 6.92 21.21 -10.72
C SER A 27 6.28 21.39 -12.10
N VAL A 28 6.49 22.54 -12.76
CA VAL A 28 6.01 22.78 -14.13
C VAL A 28 6.63 21.79 -15.13
N ALA A 29 7.88 21.38 -14.92
CA ALA A 29 8.56 20.42 -15.81
C ALA A 29 7.93 19.01 -15.77
N GLU A 30 7.15 18.71 -14.74
CA GLU A 30 6.53 17.39 -14.51
C GLU A 30 5.03 17.35 -14.87
N VAL A 31 4.45 18.48 -15.29
CA VAL A 31 3.02 18.58 -15.66
C VAL A 31 2.83 18.90 -17.14
N ARG A 32 1.62 18.67 -17.62
CA ARG A 32 1.18 18.96 -19.00
C ARG A 32 -0.12 19.74 -19.01
N ALA A 33 -0.44 20.41 -20.11
CA ALA A 33 -1.77 20.98 -20.33
C ALA A 33 -2.87 19.91 -20.16
N GLY A 34 -3.95 20.26 -19.48
CA GLY A 34 -5.01 19.36 -19.00
C GLY A 34 -4.63 18.55 -17.74
N GLY A 35 -3.39 18.65 -17.27
CA GLY A 35 -2.92 18.05 -16.02
C GLY A 35 -3.44 18.78 -14.78
N SER A 36 -3.03 18.31 -13.60
CA SER A 36 -3.38 18.93 -12.33
C SER A 36 -2.14 19.36 -11.57
N LEU A 37 -2.28 20.41 -10.75
CA LEU A 37 -1.25 20.90 -9.85
C LEU A 37 -1.90 21.32 -8.53
N ALA A 38 -1.27 21.05 -7.39
CA ALA A 38 -1.71 21.58 -6.11
C ALA A 38 -0.95 22.89 -5.83
N VAL A 39 -1.69 23.97 -5.56
CA VAL A 39 -1.18 25.31 -5.32
C VAL A 39 -1.75 25.81 -3.99
N ALA A 40 -0.91 25.93 -2.97
CA ALA A 40 -1.32 26.18 -1.58
C ALA A 40 -2.47 25.24 -1.12
N GLY A 41 -2.40 23.97 -1.51
CA GLY A 41 -3.43 22.96 -1.21
C GLY A 41 -4.69 23.02 -2.08
N VAL A 42 -4.77 23.93 -3.06
CA VAL A 42 -5.87 24.00 -4.03
C VAL A 42 -5.46 23.26 -5.30
N ARG A 43 -6.23 22.25 -5.71
CA ARG A 43 -6.05 21.61 -7.01
C ARG A 43 -6.52 22.55 -8.12
N VAL A 44 -5.62 22.86 -9.04
CA VAL A 44 -5.91 23.58 -10.28
C VAL A 44 -5.67 22.69 -11.48
N THR A 45 -6.36 22.98 -12.58
CA THR A 45 -6.09 22.35 -13.88
C THR A 45 -5.14 23.25 -14.66
N VAL A 46 -4.07 22.66 -15.19
CA VAL A 46 -3.10 23.38 -16.01
C VAL A 46 -3.71 23.61 -17.40
N GLU A 47 -3.89 24.86 -17.80
CA GLU A 47 -4.43 25.22 -19.12
C GLU A 47 -3.32 25.45 -20.13
N GLU A 48 -2.33 26.26 -19.75
CA GLU A 48 -1.19 26.62 -20.59
C GLU A 48 0.10 26.49 -19.75
N ILE A 49 1.19 26.16 -20.43
CA ILE A 49 2.54 26.12 -19.85
C ILE A 49 3.42 27.00 -20.72
N ASP A 50 4.11 27.96 -20.10
CA ASP A 50 5.06 28.84 -20.77
C ASP A 50 6.23 29.18 -19.84
N ASP A 51 7.47 29.05 -20.33
CA ASP A 51 8.71 29.38 -19.61
C ASP A 51 8.74 29.00 -18.09
N GLY A 52 8.37 27.77 -17.75
CA GLY A 52 8.36 27.29 -16.37
C GLY A 52 7.30 27.97 -15.48
N ALA A 53 6.27 28.53 -16.09
CA ALA A 53 5.03 28.98 -15.47
C ALA A 53 3.83 28.20 -16.03
N VAL A 54 2.80 28.07 -15.21
CA VAL A 54 1.50 27.52 -15.59
C VAL A 54 0.43 28.60 -15.50
N VAL A 55 -0.53 28.51 -16.40
CA VAL A 55 -1.78 29.26 -16.36
C VAL A 55 -2.87 28.32 -15.86
N ALA A 56 -3.69 28.81 -14.95
CA ALA A 56 -4.90 28.10 -14.54
C ALA A 56 -6.08 29.04 -14.35
N THR A 57 -7.28 28.55 -14.67
CA THR A 57 -8.53 29.21 -14.31
C THR A 57 -8.97 28.82 -12.91
N VAL A 58 -9.28 29.84 -12.10
CA VAL A 58 -9.83 29.75 -10.76
C VAL A 58 -11.27 30.26 -10.78
N THR A 59 -12.20 29.33 -10.57
CA THR A 59 -13.62 29.66 -10.49
C THR A 59 -13.94 30.57 -9.30
N GLY A 60 -15.03 31.33 -9.41
CA GLY A 60 -15.54 32.12 -8.27
C GLY A 60 -15.84 31.29 -7.00
N GLU A 61 -16.20 30.01 -7.14
CA GLU A 61 -16.39 29.13 -5.97
C GLU A 61 -15.06 28.79 -5.30
N THR A 62 -14.04 28.42 -6.08
CA THR A 62 -12.70 28.17 -5.55
C THR A 62 -12.16 29.41 -4.82
N ARG A 63 -12.30 30.61 -5.40
CA ARG A 63 -11.90 31.86 -4.72
C ARG A 63 -12.60 32.04 -3.37
N ARG A 64 -13.93 31.89 -3.32
CA ARG A 64 -14.71 32.08 -2.09
C ARG A 64 -14.42 31.05 -0.99
N ARG A 65 -13.99 29.84 -1.36
CA ARG A 65 -13.79 28.72 -0.43
C ARG A 65 -12.36 28.53 0.05
N THR A 66 -11.41 29.27 -0.51
CA THR A 66 -9.97 29.12 -0.27
C THR A 66 -9.35 30.47 0.10
N THR A 67 -8.03 30.52 0.24
CA THR A 67 -7.26 31.76 0.35
C THR A 67 -7.08 32.47 -1.00
N PHE A 68 -7.62 31.94 -2.10
CA PHE A 68 -7.45 32.53 -3.43
C PHE A 68 -8.28 33.81 -3.66
N ASP A 69 -9.14 34.19 -2.70
CA ASP A 69 -9.80 35.49 -2.69
C ASP A 69 -8.83 36.65 -2.41
N GLU A 70 -7.71 36.39 -1.74
CA GLU A 70 -6.68 37.38 -1.39
C GLU A 70 -5.35 37.15 -2.13
N LEU A 71 -5.33 36.29 -3.15
CA LEU A 71 -4.11 35.96 -3.91
C LEU A 71 -3.61 37.17 -4.69
N THR A 72 -2.33 37.51 -4.51
CA THR A 72 -1.71 38.68 -5.17
C THR A 72 -0.45 38.32 -5.95
N ALA A 73 -0.13 39.15 -6.95
CA ALA A 73 1.12 39.04 -7.67
C ALA A 73 2.33 39.21 -6.73
N GLY A 74 3.34 38.37 -6.91
CA GLY A 74 4.54 38.30 -6.10
C GLY A 74 4.44 37.35 -4.90
N GLN A 75 3.24 36.88 -4.54
CA GLN A 75 3.01 36.00 -3.41
C GLN A 75 3.64 34.61 -3.64
N GLU A 76 4.29 34.09 -2.61
CA GLU A 76 4.84 32.73 -2.59
C GLU A 76 3.76 31.72 -2.19
N VAL A 77 3.80 30.54 -2.81
CA VAL A 77 2.82 29.46 -2.58
C VAL A 77 3.52 28.10 -2.61
N ASN A 78 3.04 27.16 -1.80
CA ASN A 78 3.49 25.77 -1.87
C ASN A 78 2.96 25.11 -3.14
N VAL A 79 3.81 24.36 -3.84
CA VAL A 79 3.46 23.66 -5.08
C VAL A 79 3.82 22.18 -4.99
N GLU A 80 2.89 21.34 -5.44
CA GLU A 80 3.06 19.89 -5.51
C GLU A 80 2.39 19.33 -6.78
N VAL A 81 3.08 18.42 -7.47
CA VAL A 81 2.51 17.67 -8.60
C VAL A 81 1.76 16.42 -8.14
N PRO A 82 0.83 15.89 -8.94
CA PRO A 82 0.07 14.71 -8.55
C PRO A 82 0.97 13.48 -8.35
N LEU A 83 0.61 12.65 -7.37
CA LEU A 83 1.21 11.33 -7.18
C LEU A 83 1.01 10.46 -8.42
N ALA A 84 2.08 9.80 -8.85
CA ALA A 84 2.06 8.72 -9.83
C ALA A 84 1.78 7.38 -9.17
N VAL A 85 1.29 6.42 -9.96
CA VAL A 85 1.11 5.04 -9.49
C VAL A 85 2.48 4.44 -9.21
N GLY A 86 2.66 3.94 -7.97
CA GLY A 86 3.91 3.34 -7.51
C GLY A 86 4.78 4.26 -6.66
N ASP A 87 4.46 5.56 -6.59
CA ASP A 87 5.17 6.54 -5.76
C ASP A 87 5.16 6.15 -4.28
N ARG A 88 6.21 6.59 -3.57
CA ARG A 88 6.23 6.56 -2.11
C ARG A 88 5.23 7.59 -1.58
N LEU A 89 4.47 7.21 -0.57
CA LEU A 89 3.58 8.11 0.16
C LEU A 89 4.26 8.56 1.46
N ASP A 90 5.17 9.55 1.37
CA ASP A 90 5.89 10.07 2.54
C ASP A 90 5.05 11.08 3.37
N GLY A 91 3.90 11.52 2.84
CA GLY A 91 2.90 12.35 3.52
C GLY A 91 1.59 11.61 3.82
N HIS A 92 0.44 12.19 3.45
CA HIS A 92 -0.86 11.53 3.52
C HIS A 92 -1.73 11.86 2.30
N LEU A 93 -2.75 11.04 2.03
CA LEU A 93 -3.58 11.23 0.83
C LEU A 93 -4.44 12.50 0.94
N VAL A 94 -4.16 13.45 0.05
CA VAL A 94 -4.92 14.68 -0.14
C VAL A 94 -5.35 14.81 -1.59
N GLN A 95 -6.44 15.52 -1.83
CA GLN A 95 -7.05 15.70 -3.14
C GLN A 95 -6.75 17.08 -3.74
N GLY A 96 -6.29 18.03 -2.91
CA GLY A 96 -6.27 19.45 -3.21
C GLY A 96 -7.66 20.07 -3.14
N TYR A 97 -8.53 19.49 -2.29
CA TYR A 97 -9.90 19.94 -2.06
C TYR A 97 -9.96 20.58 -0.69
N VAL A 98 -9.77 21.89 -0.65
CA VAL A 98 -9.82 22.69 0.57
C VAL A 98 -11.20 22.56 1.21
N ASP A 99 -11.24 21.97 2.40
CA ASP A 99 -12.45 21.77 3.18
C ASP A 99 -12.83 23.04 3.96
N ALA A 100 -11.84 23.84 4.36
CA ALA A 100 -12.02 25.07 5.13
C ALA A 100 -10.83 26.02 5.02
N VAL A 101 -11.06 27.29 5.38
CA VAL A 101 -10.00 28.28 5.60
C VAL A 101 -9.86 28.52 7.10
N GLY A 102 -8.67 28.25 7.64
CA GLY A 102 -8.30 28.52 9.02
C GLY A 102 -7.61 29.87 9.19
N LYS A 103 -7.54 30.35 10.44
CA LYS A 103 -6.77 31.54 10.81
C LYS A 103 -5.70 31.18 11.82
N VAL A 104 -4.46 31.57 11.56
CA VAL A 104 -3.35 31.42 12.51
C VAL A 104 -3.58 32.37 13.68
N VAL A 105 -3.58 31.85 14.90
CA VAL A 105 -3.89 32.61 16.12
C VAL A 105 -2.70 32.75 17.07
N ALA A 106 -1.70 31.88 16.96
CA ALA A 106 -0.43 31.99 17.68
C ALA A 106 0.67 31.23 16.92
N VAL A 107 1.89 31.73 17.01
CA VAL A 107 3.12 31.08 16.53
C VAL A 107 4.12 31.15 17.68
N GLU A 108 4.59 29.99 18.13
CA GLU A 108 5.39 29.84 19.35
C GLU A 108 6.64 29.03 19.00
N GLU A 109 7.81 29.52 19.41
CA GLU A 109 9.04 28.74 19.31
C GLU A 109 8.99 27.54 20.26
N GLN A 110 9.32 26.35 19.75
CA GLN A 110 9.34 25.13 20.53
C GLN A 110 10.60 24.32 20.23
N GLY A 111 11.67 24.58 21.01
CA GLY A 111 12.95 23.91 20.82
C GLY A 111 13.51 24.20 19.43
N ALA A 112 13.67 23.17 18.60
CA ALA A 112 14.13 23.31 17.21
C ALA A 112 13.00 23.56 16.20
N GLY A 113 11.74 23.66 16.63
CA GLY A 113 10.59 23.81 15.73
C GLY A 113 9.70 25.00 16.06
N LEU A 114 8.68 25.21 15.23
CA LEU A 114 7.66 26.24 15.42
C LEU A 114 6.31 25.58 15.66
N ARG A 115 5.69 25.86 16.81
CA ARG A 115 4.31 25.48 17.07
C ARG A 115 3.37 26.55 16.51
N VAL A 116 2.46 26.14 15.64
CA VAL A 116 1.49 27.03 15.00
C VAL A 116 0.09 26.64 15.44
N TRP A 117 -0.63 27.57 16.06
CA TRP A 117 -2.02 27.40 16.44
C TRP A 117 -2.94 27.96 15.37
N ILE A 118 -3.87 27.14 14.91
CA ILE A 118 -4.80 27.48 13.83
C ILE A 118 -6.23 27.31 14.34
N ARG A 119 -7.03 28.36 14.20
CA ARG A 119 -8.47 28.35 14.45
C ARG A 119 -9.22 28.08 13.15
N PRO A 120 -9.79 26.88 12.94
CA PRO A 120 -10.66 26.62 11.80
C PRO A 120 -12.10 27.09 12.08
N PRO A 121 -12.99 27.10 11.07
CA PRO A 121 -14.42 27.26 11.29
C PRO A 121 -14.97 26.14 12.17
N ALA A 122 -15.96 26.43 13.03
CA ALA A 122 -16.51 25.46 14.00
C ALA A 122 -16.93 24.12 13.36
N ARG A 123 -17.50 24.16 12.15
CA ARG A 123 -17.91 22.96 11.39
C ARG A 123 -16.76 22.02 10.99
N PHE A 124 -15.52 22.52 10.99
CA PHE A 124 -14.34 21.76 10.59
C PHE A 124 -13.62 21.13 11.79
N VAL A 125 -13.81 21.64 13.00
CA VAL A 125 -13.18 21.11 14.23
C VAL A 125 -13.38 19.59 14.39
N PRO A 126 -14.59 19.01 14.18
CA PRO A 126 -14.79 17.56 14.31
C PRO A 126 -14.01 16.71 13.30
N ARG A 127 -13.44 17.32 12.25
CA ARG A 127 -12.62 16.63 11.23
C ARG A 127 -11.14 16.62 11.59
N VAL A 128 -10.73 17.36 12.63
CA VAL A 128 -9.34 17.42 13.07
C VAL A 128 -9.10 16.32 14.10
N ILE A 129 -8.25 15.36 13.75
CA ILE A 129 -7.94 14.21 14.60
C ILE A 129 -6.62 14.48 15.31
N ALA A 130 -6.63 14.49 16.65
CA ALA A 130 -5.40 14.64 17.44
C ALA A 130 -4.41 13.51 17.10
N LYS A 131 -3.15 13.86 16.86
CA LYS A 131 -2.09 12.94 16.37
C LYS A 131 -2.33 12.36 14.97
N GLY A 132 -3.40 12.75 14.29
CA GLY A 132 -3.65 12.44 12.89
C GLY A 132 -2.98 13.43 11.95
N SER A 133 -3.15 13.18 10.65
CA SER A 133 -2.66 14.04 9.58
C SER A 133 -3.65 15.16 9.22
N ILE A 134 -3.12 16.29 8.78
CA ILE A 134 -3.88 17.41 8.22
C ILE A 134 -3.02 18.12 7.16
N ALA A 135 -3.64 18.58 6.08
CA ALA A 135 -2.98 19.45 5.11
C ALA A 135 -3.22 20.92 5.47
N VAL A 136 -2.15 21.71 5.58
CA VAL A 136 -2.20 23.18 5.77
C VAL A 136 -1.46 23.85 4.61
N ASP A 137 -2.17 24.63 3.79
CA ASP A 137 -1.66 25.18 2.53
C ASP A 137 -0.98 24.12 1.65
N GLY A 138 -1.55 22.91 1.64
CA GLY A 138 -1.02 21.77 0.91
C GLY A 138 0.14 21.06 1.60
N VAL A 139 0.62 21.51 2.76
CA VAL A 139 1.67 20.82 3.51
C VAL A 139 1.06 19.75 4.41
N SER A 140 1.50 18.51 4.27
CA SER A 140 1.12 17.40 5.15
C SER A 140 1.79 17.54 6.51
N LEU A 141 0.99 17.69 7.57
CA LEU A 141 1.45 17.89 8.94
C LEU A 141 0.74 16.94 9.91
N THR A 142 1.39 16.69 11.04
CA THR A 142 0.77 15.97 12.17
C THR A 142 0.13 16.97 13.15
N VAL A 143 -1.13 16.73 13.49
CA VAL A 143 -1.83 17.51 14.52
C VAL A 143 -1.20 17.21 15.88
N ALA A 144 -0.55 18.21 16.46
CA ALA A 144 0.09 18.08 17.76
C ALA A 144 -0.94 18.02 18.89
N GLU A 145 -1.96 18.88 18.82
CA GLU A 145 -2.96 19.06 19.86
C GLU A 145 -4.27 19.62 19.29
N VAL A 146 -5.40 19.20 19.84
CA VAL A 146 -6.72 19.78 19.53
C VAL A 146 -7.33 20.27 20.83
N VAL A 147 -7.73 21.53 20.84
CA VAL A 147 -8.52 22.13 21.92
C VAL A 147 -9.87 22.59 21.36
N ARG A 148 -10.74 23.14 22.21
CA ARG A 148 -12.16 23.40 21.90
C ARG A 148 -12.42 24.10 20.55
N ASP A 149 -11.64 25.13 20.21
CA ASP A 149 -11.88 25.98 19.04
C ASP A 149 -10.70 26.04 18.05
N ARG A 150 -9.60 25.33 18.31
CA ARG A 150 -8.35 25.42 17.54
C ARG A 150 -7.52 24.15 17.69
N PHE A 151 -6.56 23.98 16.80
CA PHE A 151 -5.58 22.92 16.87
C PHE A 151 -4.18 23.51 16.69
N SER A 152 -3.15 22.73 17.05
CA SER A 152 -1.77 23.07 16.73
C SER A 152 -1.10 22.02 15.88
N VAL A 153 -0.11 22.47 15.13
CA VAL A 153 0.88 21.67 14.41
C VAL A 153 2.27 22.13 14.85
N VAL A 154 3.27 21.25 14.75
CA VAL A 154 4.67 21.60 15.01
C VAL A 154 5.43 21.46 13.69
N LEU A 155 6.00 22.56 13.24
CA LEU A 155 6.84 22.62 12.04
C LEU A 155 8.29 22.34 12.45
N ILE A 156 8.90 21.35 11.81
CA ILE A 156 10.31 21.02 12.00
C ILE A 156 11.18 21.86 11.04
N PRO A 157 12.50 21.99 11.29
CA PRO A 157 13.39 22.81 10.46
C PRO A 157 13.32 22.54 8.96
N ALA A 158 13.21 21.26 8.58
CA ALA A 158 13.08 20.88 7.17
C ALA A 158 11.80 21.47 6.55
N THR A 159 10.65 21.34 7.23
CA THR A 159 9.37 21.88 6.78
C THR A 159 9.37 23.40 6.70
N THR A 160 9.96 24.09 7.69
CA THR A 160 10.04 25.55 7.67
C THR A 160 10.95 26.06 6.56
N ALA A 161 11.99 25.30 6.19
CA ALA A 161 12.92 25.68 5.14
C ALA A 161 12.38 25.42 3.73
N SER A 162 11.51 24.43 3.56
CA SER A 162 11.02 23.99 2.24
C SER A 162 9.59 24.43 1.91
N THR A 163 8.91 25.13 2.82
CA THR A 163 7.51 25.55 2.62
C THR A 163 7.28 27.00 3.06
N THR A 164 6.20 27.60 2.56
CA THR A 164 5.77 28.95 2.96
C THR A 164 5.37 29.04 4.44
N LEU A 165 5.20 27.91 5.13
CA LEU A 165 4.86 27.90 6.56
C LEU A 165 6.02 28.33 7.46
N GLY A 166 7.26 28.40 6.94
CA GLY A 166 8.40 28.95 7.68
C GLY A 166 8.29 30.43 8.02
N SER A 167 7.51 31.19 7.24
CA SER A 167 7.26 32.63 7.43
C SER A 167 5.83 32.93 7.89
N VAL A 168 5.11 31.91 8.38
CA VAL A 168 3.71 32.05 8.80
C VAL A 168 3.54 33.05 9.95
N ALA A 169 2.57 33.95 9.81
CA ALA A 169 2.33 35.00 10.79
C ALA A 169 0.95 34.88 11.48
N VAL A 170 0.85 35.41 12.70
CA VAL A 170 -0.44 35.52 13.39
C VAL A 170 -1.39 36.39 12.57
N GLY A 171 -2.62 35.92 12.40
CA GLY A 171 -3.64 36.57 11.59
C GLY A 171 -3.74 36.01 10.17
N GLN A 172 -2.70 35.33 9.68
CA GLN A 172 -2.68 34.75 8.34
C GLN A 172 -3.77 33.69 8.16
N ARG A 173 -4.39 33.70 6.98
CA ARG A 173 -5.36 32.68 6.55
C ARG A 173 -4.61 31.53 5.88
N VAL A 174 -5.05 30.31 6.13
CA VAL A 174 -4.47 29.08 5.55
C VAL A 174 -5.57 28.15 5.06
N ASN A 175 -5.33 27.47 3.94
CA ASN A 175 -6.19 26.42 3.41
C ASN A 175 -6.03 25.15 4.23
N LEU A 176 -7.14 24.52 4.60
CA LEU A 176 -7.17 23.29 5.38
C LEU A 176 -7.84 22.18 4.59
N GLU A 177 -7.18 21.04 4.49
CA GLU A 177 -7.75 19.78 4.00
C GLU A 177 -7.59 18.71 5.08
N SER A 178 -8.71 18.05 5.41
CA SER A 178 -8.72 16.93 6.35
C SER A 178 -8.18 15.66 5.71
N ASP A 179 -7.57 14.78 6.50
CA ASP A 179 -7.12 13.48 6.02
C ASP A 179 -8.25 12.73 5.30
N LEU A 180 -8.00 12.35 4.04
CA LEU A 180 -9.00 11.67 3.21
C LEU A 180 -9.49 10.38 3.89
N VAL A 181 -8.60 9.62 4.53
CA VAL A 181 -8.95 8.36 5.18
C VAL A 181 -9.86 8.61 6.38
N GLY A 182 -9.43 9.49 7.29
CA GLY A 182 -10.22 9.91 8.45
C GLY A 182 -11.58 10.47 8.07
N ARG A 183 -11.66 11.26 6.99
CA ARG A 183 -12.91 11.80 6.45
C ARG A 183 -13.84 10.71 5.92
N LEU A 184 -13.32 9.75 5.16
CA LEU A 184 -14.11 8.63 4.62
C LEU A 184 -14.60 7.67 5.72
N VAL A 185 -13.77 7.43 6.74
CA VAL A 185 -14.13 6.64 7.93
C VAL A 185 -15.23 7.32 8.74
N SER A 186 -15.09 8.63 9.01
CA SER A 186 -16.05 9.39 9.81
C SER A 186 -17.41 9.57 9.13
N ALA A 187 -17.45 9.50 7.80
CA ALA A 187 -18.67 9.62 7.01
C ALA A 187 -19.51 8.33 6.92
N ARG A 188 -19.07 7.24 7.56
CA ARG A 188 -19.69 5.91 7.42
C ARG A 188 -20.00 5.23 8.76
N PRO A 189 -20.98 4.31 8.80
CA PRO A 189 -21.17 3.40 9.93
C PRO A 189 -19.91 2.56 10.18
N ALA A 190 -19.63 2.19 11.43
CA ALA A 190 -18.39 1.53 11.85
C ALA A 190 -18.02 0.28 11.03
N ALA A 191 -18.99 -0.50 10.56
CA ALA A 191 -18.75 -1.67 9.71
C ALA A 191 -18.13 -1.30 8.35
N ALA A 192 -18.52 -0.17 7.74
CA ALA A 192 -18.03 0.29 6.44
C ALA A 192 -16.75 1.15 6.55
N ALA A 193 -16.36 1.58 7.76
CA ALA A 193 -15.07 2.23 8.02
C ALA A 193 -13.90 1.24 7.92
N ALA A 194 -14.11 -0.01 8.34
CA ALA A 194 -13.12 -1.08 8.21
C ALA A 194 -12.78 -1.38 6.74
N ASP A 195 -13.76 -1.31 5.85
CA ASP A 195 -13.58 -1.53 4.41
C ASP A 195 -12.79 -0.39 3.76
N VAL A 196 -12.99 0.86 4.19
CA VAL A 196 -12.20 2.01 3.73
C VAL A 196 -10.74 1.87 4.17
N ALA A 197 -10.50 1.56 5.44
CA ALA A 197 -9.15 1.37 5.96
C ALA A 197 -8.43 0.24 5.19
N ARG A 198 -9.12 -0.89 4.96
CA ARG A 198 -8.59 -2.01 4.19
C ARG A 198 -8.29 -1.64 2.74
N ALA A 199 -9.21 -0.92 2.07
CA ALA A 199 -9.02 -0.49 0.70
C ALA A 199 -7.86 0.49 0.57
N VAL A 200 -7.74 1.49 1.46
CA VAL A 200 -6.64 2.48 1.42
C VAL A 200 -5.30 1.83 1.73
N SER A 201 -5.22 0.93 2.71
CA SER A 201 -4.00 0.16 2.97
C SER A 201 -3.59 -0.70 1.76
N ALA A 202 -4.53 -1.10 0.90
CA ALA A 202 -4.24 -1.86 -0.30
C ALA A 202 -3.81 -1.01 -1.52
N LEU A 203 -4.03 0.32 -1.51
CA LEU A 203 -3.78 1.20 -2.67
C LEU A 203 -2.31 1.31 -3.09
N GLY A 204 -1.36 0.97 -2.22
CA GLY A 204 0.08 1.07 -2.52
C GLY A 204 0.72 -0.15 -3.18
N TRP A 205 0.00 -1.29 -3.23
CA TRP A 205 0.58 -2.57 -3.66
C TRP A 205 -0.35 -3.48 -4.46
N ALA A 206 -1.65 -3.17 -4.60
CA ALA A 206 -2.57 -4.04 -5.32
C ALA A 206 -2.36 -3.97 -6.83
N GLY A 207 -2.33 -5.13 -7.50
CA GLY A 207 -2.09 -5.25 -8.94
C GLY A 207 -0.64 -5.56 -9.30
N HIS A 208 -0.31 -5.50 -10.59
CA HIS A 208 0.99 -5.91 -11.11
C HIS A 208 2.11 -4.96 -10.65
N ILE A 209 3.14 -5.50 -9.99
CA ILE A 209 4.34 -4.81 -9.56
C ILE A 209 5.58 -5.50 -10.16
N ALA A 210 6.63 -4.73 -10.46
CA ALA A 210 7.79 -5.24 -11.17
C ALA A 210 9.13 -4.71 -10.63
N GLY A 211 10.21 -5.41 -10.98
CA GLY A 211 11.59 -5.05 -10.64
C GLY A 211 11.92 -5.15 -9.15
N ARG A 212 13.13 -4.73 -8.78
CA ARG A 212 13.66 -4.86 -7.40
C ARG A 212 12.71 -4.29 -6.34
N ALA A 213 12.15 -3.11 -6.58
CA ALA A 213 11.22 -2.46 -5.65
C ALA A 213 9.91 -3.25 -5.51
N GLY A 214 9.43 -3.90 -6.57
CA GLY A 214 8.28 -4.80 -6.52
C GLY A 214 8.56 -6.06 -5.71
N VAL A 215 9.72 -6.68 -5.93
CA VAL A 215 10.16 -7.85 -5.16
C VAL A 215 10.30 -7.53 -3.67
N ASP A 216 10.90 -6.39 -3.32
CA ASP A 216 11.02 -5.95 -1.92
C ASP A 216 9.66 -5.75 -1.24
N LYS A 217 8.67 -5.23 -1.99
CA LYS A 217 7.29 -5.12 -1.50
C LYS A 217 6.64 -6.48 -1.29
N ALA A 218 6.83 -7.43 -2.22
CA ALA A 218 6.32 -8.79 -2.08
C ALA A 218 6.91 -9.48 -0.83
N ILE A 219 8.23 -9.35 -0.61
CA ILE A 219 8.90 -9.86 0.59
C ILE A 219 8.29 -9.25 1.86
N ALA A 220 8.14 -7.92 1.91
CA ALA A 220 7.56 -7.24 3.07
C ALA A 220 6.12 -7.67 3.35
N GLN A 221 5.32 -7.89 2.31
CA GLN A 221 3.95 -8.38 2.41
C GLN A 221 3.89 -9.80 3.01
N ILE A 222 4.78 -10.69 2.57
CA ILE A 222 4.91 -12.05 3.14
C ILE A 222 5.38 -11.98 4.59
N ALA A 223 6.38 -11.15 4.91
CA ALA A 223 6.88 -10.94 6.27
C ALA A 223 5.78 -10.44 7.24
N ALA A 224 4.84 -9.62 6.75
CA ALA A 224 3.70 -9.13 7.53
C ALA A 224 2.58 -10.17 7.72
N GLY A 225 2.71 -11.38 7.15
CA GLY A 225 1.68 -12.42 7.16
C GLY A 225 0.57 -12.21 6.14
N GLY A 226 0.81 -11.36 5.14
CA GLY A 226 -0.05 -11.16 3.97
C GLY A 226 0.19 -12.20 2.88
N ALA A 227 -0.53 -12.05 1.77
CA ALA A 227 -0.38 -12.88 0.58
C ALA A 227 0.22 -12.09 -0.59
N VAL A 228 0.84 -12.81 -1.52
CA VAL A 228 1.32 -12.31 -2.81
C VAL A 228 0.79 -13.24 -3.91
N LEU A 229 0.38 -12.68 -5.03
CA LEU A 229 0.02 -13.42 -6.22
C LEU A 229 1.26 -13.51 -7.12
N VAL A 230 1.67 -14.72 -7.49
CA VAL A 230 2.83 -14.95 -8.37
C VAL A 230 2.34 -15.55 -9.67
N TRP A 231 2.77 -14.98 -10.79
CA TRP A 231 2.45 -15.47 -12.13
C TRP A 231 3.67 -16.10 -12.79
N ASP A 232 3.48 -17.29 -13.37
CA ASP A 232 4.45 -17.96 -14.23
C ASP A 232 4.04 -17.81 -15.71
N PRO A 233 4.64 -16.88 -16.46
CA PRO A 233 4.30 -16.64 -17.87
C PRO A 233 4.90 -17.68 -18.83
N ASP A 234 5.93 -18.40 -18.43
CA ASP A 234 6.78 -19.16 -19.35
C ASP A 234 6.41 -20.64 -19.40
N ARG A 235 5.80 -21.17 -18.33
CA ARG A 235 5.70 -22.61 -18.13
C ARG A 235 4.30 -23.12 -17.81
N GLU A 236 3.71 -22.70 -16.70
CA GLU A 236 2.32 -23.08 -16.38
C GLU A 236 1.30 -22.11 -16.98
N THR A 237 1.69 -20.86 -17.27
CA THR A 237 0.79 -19.77 -17.71
C THR A 237 -0.33 -19.46 -16.71
N GLU A 238 -0.12 -19.87 -15.46
CA GLU A 238 -1.05 -19.78 -14.32
C GLU A 238 -0.45 -18.90 -13.23
N GLY A 239 -1.28 -18.54 -12.24
CA GLY A 239 -0.83 -17.81 -11.07
C GLY A 239 -1.34 -18.38 -9.77
N ASP A 240 -0.47 -18.34 -8.77
CA ASP A 240 -0.72 -18.84 -7.42
C ASP A 240 -0.80 -17.70 -6.42
N VAL A 241 -1.72 -17.82 -5.47
CA VAL A 241 -1.65 -17.01 -4.24
C VAL A 241 -0.77 -17.72 -3.22
N ILE A 242 0.26 -17.02 -2.76
CA ILE A 242 1.27 -17.51 -1.84
C ILE A 242 1.12 -16.85 -0.47
N PHE A 243 1.19 -17.68 0.58
CA PHE A 243 1.29 -17.26 1.98
C PHE A 243 2.49 -17.92 2.64
N ALA A 244 3.10 -17.28 3.64
CA ALA A 244 4.04 -17.96 4.53
C ALA A 244 3.31 -18.97 5.43
N GLY A 245 3.95 -20.12 5.69
CA GLY A 245 3.41 -21.15 6.57
C GLY A 245 3.50 -20.76 8.05
N ALA A 246 4.50 -19.98 8.41
CA ALA A 246 4.64 -19.42 9.76
C ALA A 246 3.48 -18.46 10.07
N ALA A 247 2.84 -18.64 11.23
CA ALA A 247 1.67 -17.87 11.67
C ALA A 247 0.47 -17.87 10.68
N LEU A 248 0.41 -18.83 9.75
CA LEU A 248 -0.68 -18.94 8.78
C LEU A 248 -2.04 -19.02 9.48
N ARG A 249 -2.98 -18.15 9.12
CA ARG A 249 -4.31 -18.07 9.74
C ARG A 249 -5.31 -18.97 9.03
N PRO A 250 -6.34 -19.51 9.71
CA PRO A 250 -7.40 -20.30 9.06
C PRO A 250 -8.08 -19.58 7.89
N ALA A 251 -8.21 -18.25 7.99
CA ALA A 251 -8.79 -17.42 6.93
C ALA A 251 -8.04 -17.52 5.59
N ALA A 252 -6.74 -17.83 5.59
CA ALA A 252 -5.98 -18.05 4.36
C ALA A 252 -6.47 -19.29 3.61
N PHE A 253 -6.72 -20.41 4.31
CA PHE A 253 -7.29 -21.60 3.68
C PHE A 253 -8.74 -21.39 3.22
N THR A 254 -9.56 -20.68 3.99
CA THR A 254 -10.90 -20.29 3.52
C THR A 254 -10.81 -19.48 2.24
N PHE A 255 -9.91 -18.49 2.19
CA PHE A 255 -9.66 -17.69 0.99
C PHE A 255 -9.20 -18.57 -0.18
N MET A 256 -8.18 -19.40 -0.01
CA MET A 256 -7.69 -20.28 -1.08
C MET A 256 -8.78 -21.23 -1.62
N LEU A 257 -9.60 -21.81 -0.74
CA LEU A 257 -10.67 -22.72 -1.17
C LEU A 257 -11.84 -22.04 -1.88
N THR A 258 -12.19 -20.82 -1.46
CA THR A 258 -13.42 -20.15 -1.89
C THR A 258 -13.20 -19.04 -2.91
N GLN A 259 -11.97 -18.54 -3.05
CA GLN A 259 -11.60 -17.43 -3.92
C GLN A 259 -10.58 -17.85 -4.98
N CYS A 260 -9.50 -18.56 -4.60
CA CYS A 260 -8.58 -19.13 -5.59
C CYS A 260 -9.20 -20.35 -6.27
N CYS A 261 -9.92 -21.18 -5.51
CA CYS A 261 -10.59 -22.39 -5.99
C CYS A 261 -9.67 -23.49 -6.55
N GLY A 262 -8.34 -23.31 -6.54
CA GLY A 262 -7.35 -24.33 -6.91
C GLY A 262 -7.09 -25.37 -5.83
N HIS A 263 -5.90 -26.00 -5.89
CA HIS A 263 -5.50 -27.07 -4.98
C HIS A 263 -4.40 -26.58 -4.04
N PRO A 264 -4.71 -26.21 -2.78
CA PRO A 264 -3.69 -25.68 -1.88
C PRO A 264 -2.60 -26.72 -1.57
N THR A 265 -1.36 -26.41 -1.92
CA THR A 265 -0.18 -27.23 -1.65
C THR A 265 0.81 -26.48 -0.76
N VAL A 266 1.76 -27.20 -0.17
CA VAL A 266 2.67 -26.66 0.86
C VAL A 266 4.12 -26.81 0.44
N PRO A 267 4.66 -25.85 -0.33
CA PRO A 267 6.07 -25.81 -0.66
C PRO A 267 6.95 -25.75 0.59
N CYS A 268 7.93 -26.65 0.66
CA CYS A 268 8.88 -26.80 1.75
C CYS A 268 10.31 -26.90 1.18
N ALA A 269 11.29 -26.35 1.89
CA ALA A 269 12.68 -26.73 1.67
C ALA A 269 12.89 -28.22 1.95
N GLY A 270 13.79 -28.86 1.19
CA GLY A 270 14.06 -30.30 1.33
C GLY A 270 14.46 -30.71 2.74
N GLU A 271 15.31 -29.92 3.40
CA GLU A 271 15.74 -30.13 4.80
C GLU A 271 14.59 -30.22 5.80
N VAL A 272 13.47 -29.52 5.56
CA VAL A 272 12.29 -29.59 6.43
C VAL A 272 11.63 -30.97 6.30
N LEU A 273 11.42 -31.42 5.06
CA LEU A 273 10.77 -32.71 4.78
C LEU A 273 11.64 -33.89 5.20
N GLU A 274 12.95 -33.79 5.00
CA GLU A 274 13.94 -34.78 5.45
C GLU A 274 13.95 -34.90 6.98
N ARG A 275 14.05 -33.78 7.70
CA ARG A 275 14.01 -33.74 9.17
C ARG A 275 12.72 -34.32 9.74
N LEU A 276 11.60 -34.11 9.07
CA LEU A 276 10.28 -34.57 9.49
C LEU A 276 9.94 -35.98 8.97
N GLU A 277 10.88 -36.63 8.27
CA GLU A 277 10.72 -37.97 7.69
C GLU A 277 9.43 -38.09 6.86
N ILE A 278 9.08 -37.02 6.13
CA ILE A 278 7.94 -37.03 5.21
C ILE A 278 8.48 -37.55 3.89
N ALA A 279 8.17 -38.80 3.56
CA ALA A 279 8.66 -39.45 2.35
C ALA A 279 8.10 -38.81 1.06
N PRO A 280 8.82 -38.89 -0.07
CA PRO A 280 8.27 -38.55 -1.37
C PRO A 280 7.09 -39.47 -1.72
N MET A 281 6.13 -38.97 -2.49
CA MET A 281 5.09 -39.84 -3.04
C MET A 281 5.69 -40.83 -4.06
N PRO A 282 5.28 -42.11 -4.06
CA PRO A 282 5.74 -43.08 -5.05
C PRO A 282 5.35 -42.68 -6.49
N GLY A 283 6.25 -42.89 -7.45
CA GLY A 283 6.02 -42.65 -8.89
C GLY A 283 7.18 -41.91 -9.58
N GLU A 284 7.08 -41.74 -10.89
CA GLU A 284 8.10 -41.02 -11.70
C GLU A 284 7.96 -39.48 -11.62
N GLY A 285 6.85 -38.97 -11.05
CA GLY A 285 6.53 -37.55 -10.96
C GLY A 285 5.52 -37.10 -12.02
N ASP A 286 5.35 -35.78 -12.16
CA ASP A 286 4.49 -35.17 -13.18
C ASP A 286 5.31 -34.54 -14.33
N ARG A 287 4.61 -34.07 -15.37
CA ARG A 287 5.23 -33.38 -16.53
C ARG A 287 5.97 -32.10 -16.15
N HIS A 288 5.71 -31.59 -14.95
CA HIS A 288 6.25 -30.37 -14.40
C HIS A 288 7.40 -30.63 -13.39
N GLY A 289 7.82 -31.88 -13.19
CA GLY A 289 8.85 -32.22 -12.22
C GLY A 289 8.54 -31.74 -10.79
N THR A 290 7.25 -31.57 -10.48
CA THR A 290 6.72 -31.31 -9.15
C THR A 290 7.14 -32.47 -8.24
N ARG A 291 7.56 -32.17 -7.01
CA ARG A 291 8.02 -33.18 -6.05
C ARG A 291 7.02 -33.30 -4.91
N PRO A 292 5.88 -33.98 -5.11
CA PRO A 292 4.92 -34.19 -4.05
C PRO A 292 5.45 -35.17 -3.01
N HIS A 293 5.16 -34.86 -1.76
CA HIS A 293 5.44 -35.70 -0.61
C HIS A 293 4.15 -36.25 -0.01
N VAL A 294 4.27 -37.32 0.78
CA VAL A 294 3.12 -37.97 1.41
C VAL A 294 2.29 -36.92 2.16
N PRO A 295 0.97 -36.83 1.91
CA PRO A 295 0.12 -35.87 2.60
C PRO A 295 0.14 -36.10 4.12
N VAL A 296 -0.01 -35.02 4.88
CA VAL A 296 0.07 -35.05 6.35
C VAL A 296 -1.10 -34.32 7.00
N ASP A 297 -1.42 -34.74 8.22
CA ASP A 297 -2.26 -34.00 9.16
C ASP A 297 -1.55 -33.89 10.51
N LEU A 298 -1.88 -32.86 11.29
CA LEU A 298 -1.37 -32.69 12.64
C LEU A 298 -1.94 -33.76 13.59
N ALA A 299 -1.07 -34.55 14.21
CA ALA A 299 -1.46 -35.69 15.04
C ALA A 299 -2.20 -35.33 16.33
N GLU A 300 -1.93 -34.15 16.90
CA GLU A 300 -2.67 -33.64 18.07
C GLU A 300 -4.06 -33.06 17.72
N GLY A 301 -4.39 -32.99 16.42
CA GLY A 301 -5.69 -32.50 15.96
C GLY A 301 -6.84 -33.38 16.43
N THR A 302 -7.95 -32.76 16.83
CA THR A 302 -9.14 -33.46 17.34
C THR A 302 -10.25 -33.67 16.29
N GLY A 303 -10.07 -33.13 15.07
CA GLY A 303 -11.05 -33.24 13.98
C GLY A 303 -10.61 -34.21 12.89
N THR A 304 -11.06 -33.97 11.66
CA THR A 304 -10.78 -34.85 10.51
C THR A 304 -9.56 -34.42 9.70
N GLY A 305 -8.92 -33.30 10.04
CA GLY A 305 -7.78 -32.74 9.31
C GLY A 305 -8.13 -31.82 8.13
N VAL A 306 -9.35 -31.88 7.60
CA VAL A 306 -9.71 -31.19 6.35
C VAL A 306 -10.05 -29.70 6.51
N SER A 307 -10.51 -29.29 7.69
CA SER A 307 -11.01 -27.93 7.89
C SER A 307 -9.91 -26.88 7.67
N ALA A 308 -10.31 -25.65 7.33
CA ALA A 308 -9.35 -24.55 7.15
C ALA A 308 -8.48 -24.30 8.40
N ALA A 309 -9.06 -24.49 9.59
CA ALA A 309 -8.35 -24.34 10.85
C ALA A 309 -7.31 -25.45 11.07
N GLU A 310 -7.68 -26.69 10.78
CA GLU A 310 -6.80 -27.85 10.93
C GLU A 310 -5.66 -27.84 9.92
N ARG A 311 -5.94 -27.59 8.64
CA ARG A 311 -4.88 -27.47 7.62
C ARG A 311 -3.93 -26.31 7.93
N ALA A 312 -4.43 -25.17 8.41
CA ALA A 312 -3.57 -24.09 8.88
C ALA A 312 -2.71 -24.50 10.08
N ALA A 313 -3.24 -25.29 11.01
CA ALA A 313 -2.47 -25.80 12.15
C ALA A 313 -1.36 -26.77 11.72
N THR A 314 -1.67 -27.71 10.81
CA THR A 314 -0.69 -28.62 10.21
C THR A 314 0.44 -27.85 9.53
N VAL A 315 0.12 -26.82 8.73
CA VAL A 315 1.14 -25.99 8.06
C VAL A 315 1.99 -25.22 9.06
N ARG A 316 1.37 -24.59 10.07
CA ARG A 316 2.13 -23.90 11.13
C ARG A 316 3.08 -24.86 11.85
N ARG A 317 2.68 -26.12 12.06
CA ARG A 317 3.55 -27.14 12.64
C ARG A 317 4.67 -27.55 11.68
N LEU A 318 4.40 -27.74 10.39
CA LEU A 318 5.45 -27.99 9.37
C LEU A 318 6.52 -26.89 9.38
N ALA A 319 6.10 -25.63 9.51
CA ALA A 319 7.00 -24.47 9.58
C ALA A 319 7.72 -24.32 10.94
N HIS A 320 7.37 -25.08 11.97
CA HIS A 320 7.92 -24.90 13.31
C HIS A 320 9.34 -25.51 13.41
N PRO A 321 10.33 -24.82 14.00
CA PRO A 321 11.70 -25.33 14.10
C PRO A 321 11.81 -26.60 14.96
N GLU A 322 10.99 -26.71 16.01
CA GLU A 322 10.94 -27.89 16.90
C GLU A 322 9.96 -28.99 16.45
N ALA A 323 9.48 -28.95 15.21
CA ALA A 323 8.62 -30.01 14.69
C ALA A 323 9.39 -31.32 14.56
N ARG A 324 8.71 -32.43 14.86
CA ARG A 324 9.24 -33.79 14.88
C ARG A 324 8.41 -34.72 14.00
N PRO A 325 8.98 -35.82 13.49
CA PRO A 325 8.23 -36.77 12.66
C PRO A 325 6.91 -37.26 13.27
N GLY A 326 6.88 -37.45 14.60
CA GLY A 326 5.71 -37.92 15.35
C GLY A 326 4.56 -36.91 15.49
N ASP A 327 4.77 -35.64 15.11
CA ASP A 327 3.70 -34.63 15.14
C ASP A 327 2.70 -34.79 13.98
N PHE A 328 3.00 -35.68 13.03
CA PHE A 328 2.25 -35.78 11.77
C PHE A 328 1.69 -37.19 11.56
N LEU A 329 0.41 -37.26 11.20
CA LEU A 329 -0.23 -38.45 10.63
C LEU A 329 0.08 -38.53 9.14
N ARG A 330 0.10 -39.76 8.60
CA ARG A 330 0.37 -40.06 7.20
C ARG A 330 -0.54 -41.22 6.75
N PRO A 331 -1.39 -41.08 5.71
CA PRO A 331 -1.65 -39.85 4.93
C PRO A 331 -2.47 -38.82 5.73
N GLY A 332 -2.69 -37.64 5.14
CA GLY A 332 -3.54 -36.56 5.65
C GLY A 332 -4.07 -35.65 4.54
N HIS A 333 -4.43 -34.40 4.86
CA HIS A 333 -5.11 -33.47 3.95
C HIS A 333 -4.27 -32.25 3.54
N VAL A 334 -3.06 -32.13 4.06
CA VAL A 334 -2.07 -31.13 3.62
C VAL A 334 -1.05 -31.80 2.72
N PHE A 335 -0.78 -31.22 1.54
CA PHE A 335 0.05 -31.80 0.48
C PHE A 335 1.39 -31.07 0.37
N PRO A 336 2.48 -31.57 0.98
CA PRO A 336 3.77 -30.90 0.91
C PRO A 336 4.42 -31.11 -0.47
N LEU A 337 5.08 -30.06 -0.96
CA LEU A 337 5.90 -30.08 -2.18
C LEU A 337 7.34 -29.74 -1.83
N MET A 338 8.31 -30.51 -2.33
CA MET A 338 9.73 -30.21 -2.11
C MET A 338 10.26 -29.22 -3.15
N ALA A 339 10.71 -28.06 -2.69
CA ALA A 339 11.46 -27.12 -3.52
C ALA A 339 12.86 -27.65 -3.86
N ARG A 340 13.38 -27.27 -5.02
CA ARG A 340 14.77 -27.53 -5.39
C ARG A 340 15.75 -26.76 -4.47
N PRO A 341 16.93 -27.34 -4.13
CA PRO A 341 17.92 -26.66 -3.30
C PRO A 341 18.40 -25.33 -3.88
N GLY A 342 18.54 -25.22 -5.20
CA GLY A 342 18.89 -23.95 -5.86
C GLY A 342 17.71 -22.98 -6.05
N LEU A 343 16.52 -23.30 -5.53
CA LEU A 343 15.29 -22.51 -5.64
C LEU A 343 15.07 -21.98 -7.07
N LEU A 344 14.75 -20.69 -7.23
CA LEU A 344 14.46 -20.06 -8.52
C LEU A 344 15.67 -20.04 -9.47
N GLY A 345 16.90 -20.19 -8.96
CA GLY A 345 18.10 -20.38 -9.76
C GLY A 345 18.19 -21.75 -10.44
N GLU A 346 17.48 -22.75 -9.91
CA GLU A 346 17.43 -24.12 -10.45
C GLU A 346 16.10 -24.40 -11.18
N ARG A 347 14.96 -23.94 -10.63
CA ARG A 347 13.62 -24.14 -11.20
C ARG A 347 12.73 -22.92 -10.93
N GLY A 348 12.25 -22.30 -12.00
CA GLY A 348 11.31 -21.17 -11.93
C GLY A 348 9.85 -21.59 -11.77
N GLY A 349 9.51 -22.37 -10.74
CA GLY A 349 8.12 -22.77 -10.46
C GLY A 349 7.57 -22.18 -9.17
N HIS A 350 6.25 -22.24 -8.99
CA HIS A 350 5.55 -21.71 -7.81
C HIS A 350 6.03 -22.32 -6.48
N THR A 351 6.48 -23.58 -6.49
CA THR A 351 7.10 -24.25 -5.34
C THR A 351 8.36 -23.51 -4.88
N GLU A 352 9.29 -23.26 -5.79
CA GLU A 352 10.54 -22.55 -5.50
C GLU A 352 10.28 -21.07 -5.18
N ALA A 353 9.36 -20.42 -5.89
CA ALA A 353 8.96 -19.03 -5.61
C ALA A 353 8.44 -18.87 -4.18
N THR A 354 7.61 -19.80 -3.73
CA THR A 354 7.04 -19.82 -2.37
C THR A 354 8.14 -19.91 -1.31
N VAL A 355 9.06 -20.87 -1.47
CA VAL A 355 10.16 -21.06 -0.50
C VAL A 355 11.13 -19.88 -0.53
N ALA A 356 11.48 -19.37 -1.72
CA ALA A 356 12.35 -18.20 -1.87
C ALA A 356 11.78 -16.95 -1.19
N LEU A 357 10.47 -16.68 -1.38
CA LEU A 357 9.79 -15.57 -0.71
C LEU A 357 9.79 -15.72 0.83
N CYS A 358 9.55 -16.93 1.35
CA CYS A 358 9.60 -17.17 2.79
C CYS A 358 11.01 -16.92 3.36
N VAL A 359 12.05 -17.45 2.70
CA VAL A 359 13.45 -17.26 3.12
C VAL A 359 13.84 -15.78 3.04
N ALA A 360 13.51 -15.09 1.95
CA ALA A 360 13.80 -13.67 1.77
C ALA A 360 13.08 -12.78 2.81
N ALA A 361 11.89 -13.21 3.28
CA ALA A 361 11.15 -12.56 4.35
C ALA A 361 11.69 -12.87 5.76
N GLY A 362 12.76 -13.67 5.88
CA GLY A 362 13.31 -14.08 7.18
C GLY A 362 12.41 -15.07 7.94
N LEU A 363 11.56 -15.81 7.23
CA LEU A 363 10.62 -16.78 7.78
C LEU A 363 11.11 -18.22 7.52
N PRO A 364 10.60 -19.22 8.26
CA PRO A 364 10.84 -20.63 7.96
C PRO A 364 10.51 -20.95 6.50
N ALA A 365 11.32 -21.81 5.88
CA ALA A 365 11.26 -22.18 4.47
C ALA A 365 10.08 -23.12 4.13
N VAL A 366 8.89 -22.77 4.60
CA VAL A 366 7.61 -23.46 4.42
C VAL A 366 6.53 -22.43 4.13
N GLY A 367 5.86 -22.57 3.00
CA GLY A 367 4.75 -21.72 2.60
C GLY A 367 3.55 -22.53 2.09
N VAL A 368 2.49 -21.84 1.68
CA VAL A 368 1.34 -22.43 1.00
C VAL A 368 1.11 -21.68 -0.28
N CYS A 369 0.89 -22.40 -1.38
CA CYS A 369 0.48 -21.83 -2.65
C CYS A 369 -0.81 -22.51 -3.14
N CYS A 370 -1.61 -21.79 -3.92
CA CYS A 370 -2.86 -22.28 -4.48
C CYS A 370 -3.12 -21.57 -5.80
N GLU A 371 -3.27 -22.34 -6.87
CA GLU A 371 -3.57 -21.87 -8.21
C GLU A 371 -4.95 -21.21 -8.25
N ILE A 372 -5.14 -20.27 -9.17
CA ILE A 372 -6.42 -19.58 -9.34
C ILE A 372 -7.20 -20.22 -10.48
N MET A 373 -8.38 -20.75 -10.15
CA MET A 373 -9.33 -21.35 -11.08
C MET A 373 -10.60 -20.49 -11.13
N LYS A 374 -11.06 -20.20 -12.34
CA LYS A 374 -12.29 -19.46 -12.58
C LYS A 374 -13.53 -20.31 -12.21
N PRO A 375 -14.71 -19.67 -12.02
CA PRO A 375 -15.95 -20.40 -11.70
C PRO A 375 -16.40 -21.42 -12.75
N ASP A 376 -15.93 -21.29 -14.00
CA ASP A 376 -16.19 -22.24 -15.08
C ASP A 376 -15.27 -23.48 -15.05
N GLY A 377 -14.35 -23.55 -14.07
CA GLY A 377 -13.39 -24.63 -13.90
C GLY A 377 -12.13 -24.49 -14.78
N VAL A 378 -11.98 -23.38 -15.50
CA VAL A 378 -10.77 -23.10 -16.30
C VAL A 378 -9.78 -22.29 -15.48
N MET A 379 -8.49 -22.60 -15.60
CA MET A 379 -7.43 -21.86 -14.92
C MET A 379 -7.40 -20.38 -15.34
N ALA A 380 -7.10 -19.50 -14.41
CA ALA A 380 -7.08 -18.06 -14.62
C ALA A 380 -5.88 -17.65 -15.47
N GLY A 381 -6.13 -16.90 -16.56
CA GLY A 381 -5.06 -16.30 -17.35
C GLY A 381 -4.61 -14.95 -16.80
N VAL A 382 -3.57 -14.34 -17.36
CA VAL A 382 -2.98 -13.09 -16.85
C VAL A 382 -3.98 -11.96 -16.59
N ALA A 383 -4.97 -11.76 -17.46
CA ALA A 383 -5.98 -10.72 -17.28
C ALA A 383 -6.90 -11.01 -16.06
N ASP A 384 -7.21 -12.28 -15.81
CA ASP A 384 -7.98 -12.71 -14.64
C ASP A 384 -7.16 -12.53 -13.35
N LEU A 385 -5.85 -12.81 -13.42
CA LEU A 385 -4.91 -12.62 -12.31
C LEU A 385 -4.79 -11.14 -11.94
N GLU A 386 -4.62 -10.24 -12.90
CA GLU A 386 -4.60 -8.79 -12.68
C GLU A 386 -5.90 -8.30 -12.04
N ALA A 387 -7.04 -8.72 -12.57
CA ALA A 387 -8.34 -8.37 -12.01
C ALA A 387 -8.51 -8.90 -10.57
N SER A 388 -8.00 -10.08 -10.29
CA SER A 388 -8.06 -10.70 -8.96
C SER A 388 -7.11 -10.04 -7.97
N ALA A 389 -5.90 -9.69 -8.38
CA ALA A 389 -4.93 -8.92 -7.60
C ALA A 389 -5.52 -7.57 -7.15
N LEU A 390 -6.16 -6.85 -8.08
CA LEU A 390 -6.86 -5.60 -7.76
C LEU A 390 -8.05 -5.84 -6.81
N ARG A 391 -8.87 -6.86 -7.08
CA ARG A 391 -10.06 -7.19 -6.27
C ARG A 391 -9.70 -7.57 -4.83
N TRP A 392 -8.62 -8.32 -4.65
CA TRP A 392 -8.18 -8.85 -3.36
C TRP A 392 -7.19 -7.94 -2.65
N GLY A 393 -6.74 -6.86 -3.30
CA GLY A 393 -5.76 -5.95 -2.74
C GLY A 393 -4.38 -6.57 -2.59
N LEU A 394 -4.03 -7.53 -3.46
CA LEU A 394 -2.77 -8.28 -3.41
C LEU A 394 -1.79 -7.78 -4.47
N PRO A 395 -0.48 -7.75 -4.18
CA PRO A 395 0.54 -7.58 -5.20
C PRO A 395 0.56 -8.80 -6.12
N LEU A 396 0.61 -8.55 -7.43
CA LEU A 396 0.89 -9.53 -8.46
C LEU A 396 2.31 -9.33 -8.95
N ILE A 397 3.14 -10.38 -8.92
CA ILE A 397 4.52 -10.34 -9.37
C ILE A 397 4.84 -11.52 -10.30
N ASP A 398 5.75 -11.30 -11.22
CA ASP A 398 6.23 -12.32 -12.14
C ASP A 398 7.33 -13.18 -11.50
N VAL A 399 7.28 -14.50 -11.71
CA VAL A 399 8.34 -15.42 -11.27
C VAL A 399 9.71 -15.04 -11.84
N ARG A 400 9.77 -14.40 -13.01
CA ARG A 400 11.01 -13.90 -13.63
C ARG A 400 11.64 -12.76 -12.82
N ASP A 401 10.83 -11.89 -12.24
CA ASP A 401 11.32 -10.83 -11.36
C ASP A 401 11.84 -11.42 -10.05
N LEU A 402 11.10 -12.39 -9.46
CA LEU A 402 11.58 -13.11 -8.29
C LEU A 402 12.93 -13.78 -8.58
N ARG A 403 13.08 -14.48 -9.70
CA ARG A 403 14.35 -15.13 -10.09
C ARG A 403 15.51 -14.15 -10.29
N THR A 404 15.21 -12.92 -10.70
CA THR A 404 16.24 -11.91 -10.97
C THR A 404 16.77 -11.28 -9.68
N TRP A 405 15.93 -11.18 -8.65
CA TRP A 405 16.19 -10.36 -7.46
C TRP A 405 16.23 -11.16 -6.14
N LEU A 406 15.89 -12.45 -6.16
CA LEU A 406 16.10 -13.43 -5.09
C LEU A 406 17.16 -14.44 -5.54
#